data_AF-A0A930AE06-F1
#
_entry.id   AF-A0A930AE06-F1
#
_cell.length_a   1.000
_cell.length_b   1.000
_cell.length_c   1.000
_cell.angle_alpha   90.00
_cell.angle_beta   90.00
_cell.angle_gamma   90.00
#
_symmetry.space_group_name_H-M   'P 1'
#
loop_
_entity.id
_entity.type
_entity.pdbx_description
1 polymer ?
#
loop_
_entity_poly.entity_id
_entity_poly.type
_entity_poly.pdbx_seq_one_letter_code
_entity_poly.pdbx_strand_id
1 'polypeptide(L)' 'YHSLVMDEMEKRGYQVSVEWRDKNYRGKIAEKYADLEEVAVDTPIYKEHNYEYLLECIENLKKKGIHFTL' A
#
# COMPACT_ATOMS: atom_id res chain seq x y z
N TYR A 1 -2.83 -1.28 -7.66
CA TYR A 1 -2.05 -1.02 -6.42
C TYR A 1 -2.67 -1.69 -5.20
N HIS A 2 -3.92 -1.39 -4.81
CA HIS A 2 -4.51 -1.92 -3.56
C HIS A 2 -4.43 -3.45 -3.44
N SER A 3 -4.62 -4.19 -4.54
CA SER A 3 -4.53 -5.67 -4.52
C SER A 3 -3.13 -6.16 -4.13
N LEU A 4 -2.07 -5.49 -4.58
CA LEU A 4 -0.68 -5.82 -4.19
C LEU A 4 -0.46 -5.64 -2.68
N VAL A 5 -1.11 -4.64 -2.07
CA VAL A 5 -1.07 -4.43 -0.63
C VAL A 5 -1.79 -5.58 0.10
N MET A 6 -2.95 -6.01 -0.39
CA MET A 6 -3.70 -7.12 0.19
C MET A 6 -2.93 -8.45 0.09
N ASP A 7 -2.30 -8.71 -1.05
CA ASP A 7 -1.48 -9.91 -1.24
C ASP A 7 -0.26 -9.93 -0.29
N GLU A 8 0.42 -8.79 -0.10
CA GLU A 8 1.53 -8.70 0.85
C GLU A 8 1.06 -8.84 2.31
N MET A 9 -0.12 -8.30 2.65
CA MET A 9 -0.72 -8.48 3.97
C MET A 9 -1.04 -9.96 4.24
N GLU A 10 -1.70 -10.63 3.31
CA GLU A 10 -1.99 -12.07 3.42
C GLU A 10 -0.71 -12.90 3.53
N LYS A 11 0.32 -12.59 2.72
CA LYS A 11 1.63 -13.25 2.79
C LYS A 11 2.31 -13.11 4.16
N ARG A 12 2.10 -11.99 4.85
CA ARG A 12 2.58 -11.75 6.22
C ARG A 12 1.69 -12.35 7.31
N GLY A 13 0.62 -13.06 6.93
CA GLY A 13 -0.30 -13.73 7.85
C GLY A 13 -1.44 -12.86 8.38
N TYR A 14 -1.67 -11.68 7.82
CA TYR A 14 -2.83 -10.86 8.17
C TYR A 14 -4.10 -11.43 7.55
N GLN A 15 -5.22 -11.36 8.28
CA GLN A 15 -6.54 -11.71 7.77
C GLN A 15 -7.17 -10.50 7.10
N VAL A 16 -7.01 -10.40 5.78
CA VAL A 16 -7.63 -9.35 4.96
C VAL A 16 -9.08 -9.72 4.70
N SER A 17 -10.02 -8.80 4.95
CA SER A 17 -11.42 -9.03 4.59
C SER A 17 -11.64 -8.82 3.09
N VAL A 18 -12.52 -9.63 2.50
CA VAL A 18 -12.70 -9.72 1.04
C VAL A 18 -13.11 -8.40 0.38
N GLU A 19 -13.77 -7.51 1.12
CA GLU A 19 -14.20 -6.19 0.66
C GLU A 19 -13.00 -5.33 0.22
N TRP A 20 -11.82 -5.52 0.83
CA TRP A 20 -10.61 -4.79 0.44
C TRP A 20 -10.06 -5.16 -0.94
N ARG A 21 -10.58 -6.22 -1.57
CA ARG A 21 -10.26 -6.58 -2.96
C ARG A 21 -11.22 -5.94 -3.98
N ASP A 22 -12.29 -5.30 -3.53
CA ASP A 22 -13.15 -4.49 -4.40
C ASP A 22 -12.53 -3.10 -4.62
N LYS A 23 -12.25 -2.75 -5.88
CA LYS A 23 -11.68 -1.44 -6.27
C LYS A 23 -12.54 -0.25 -5.82
N ASN A 24 -13.83 -0.47 -5.60
CA ASN A 24 -14.78 0.56 -5.21
C ASN A 24 -14.91 0.70 -3.69
N TYR A 25 -14.41 -0.26 -2.90
CA TYR A 25 -14.51 -0.23 -1.46
C TYR A 25 -13.55 0.80 -0.84
N ARG A 26 -14.05 1.58 0.12
CA ARG A 26 -13.31 2.67 0.77
C ARG A 26 -13.24 2.57 2.29
N GLY A 27 -13.46 1.37 2.82
CA GLY A 27 -13.61 1.14 4.25
C GLY A 27 -15.06 1.29 4.72
N LYS A 28 -15.25 1.20 6.03
CA LYS A 28 -16.58 1.09 6.65
C LYS A 28 -17.36 2.41 6.75
N ILE A 29 -16.65 3.55 6.71
CA ILE A 29 -17.22 4.88 7.00
C ILE A 29 -17.44 5.67 5.70
N ALA A 30 -16.52 5.55 4.74
CA ALA A 30 -16.60 6.30 3.50
C ALA A 30 -17.53 5.62 2.49
N GLU A 31 -18.27 6.43 1.73
CA GLU A 31 -19.05 5.93 0.61
C GLU A 31 -18.15 5.28 -0.45
N LYS A 32 -18.62 4.14 -0.98
CA LYS A 32 -17.95 3.45 -2.08
C LYS A 32 -17.90 4.31 -3.33
N TYR A 33 -16.93 4.06 -4.19
CA TYR A 33 -16.98 4.59 -5.55
C TYR A 33 -18.11 3.93 -6.34
N ALA A 34 -18.62 4.65 -7.35
CA ALA A 34 -19.60 4.09 -8.27
C ALA A 34 -18.93 3.10 -9.23
N ASP A 35 -17.87 3.54 -9.90
CA ASP A 35 -16.97 2.70 -10.70
C ASP A 35 -15.62 3.41 -10.80
N LEU A 36 -14.62 2.95 -10.05
CA LEU A 36 -13.27 3.49 -10.09
C LEU A 36 -12.57 3.02 -11.37
N GLU A 37 -12.09 3.94 -12.19
CA GLU A 37 -11.38 3.60 -13.43
C GLU A 37 -10.09 2.81 -13.15
N GLU A 38 -9.83 1.82 -14.00
CA GLU A 38 -8.58 1.08 -13.98
C GLU A 38 -7.49 1.85 -14.72
N VAL A 39 -6.32 1.95 -14.10
CA VAL A 39 -5.17 2.66 -14.66
C VAL A 39 -4.04 1.67 -14.85
N ALA A 40 -3.43 1.67 -16.04
CA ALA A 40 -2.22 0.90 -16.30
C ALA A 40 -1.11 1.36 -15.36
N VAL A 41 -0.49 0.40 -14.67
CA VAL A 41 0.60 0.68 -13.73
C VAL A 41 1.94 0.52 -14.44
N ASP A 42 2.84 1.46 -14.17
CA ASP A 42 4.26 1.35 -14.53
C ASP A 42 5.08 0.86 -13.33
N THR A 43 6.35 0.49 -13.54
CA THR A 43 7.27 0.10 -12.47
C THR A 43 8.41 1.12 -12.36
N PRO A 44 8.54 1.83 -11.21
CA PRO A 44 7.71 1.75 -10.02
C PRO A 44 6.34 2.44 -10.20
N ILE A 45 5.33 1.99 -9.45
CA ILE A 45 3.97 2.58 -9.48
C ILE A 45 4.00 4.07 -9.14
N TYR A 46 4.88 4.43 -8.21
CA TYR A 46 5.17 5.80 -7.81
C TYR A 46 6.61 6.12 -8.22
N LYS A 47 6.80 7.15 -9.04
CA LYS A 47 8.13 7.48 -9.62
C LYS A 47 9.15 7.84 -8.55
N GLU A 48 8.68 8.39 -7.44
CA GLU A 48 9.47 8.70 -6.26
C GLU A 48 9.98 7.47 -5.53
N HIS A 49 9.45 6.25 -5.75
CA HIS A 49 9.92 5.02 -5.11
C HIS A 49 11.25 4.53 -5.72
N ASN A 50 12.27 5.37 -5.63
CA ASN A 50 13.64 5.09 -5.98
C ASN A 50 14.47 4.78 -4.71
N TYR A 51 15.77 4.52 -4.89
CA TYR A 51 16.66 4.20 -3.79
C TYR A 51 16.83 5.35 -2.78
N GLU A 52 16.84 6.61 -3.25
CA GLU A 52 17.00 7.79 -2.40
C GLU A 52 15.78 7.96 -1.47
N TYR A 53 14.58 7.77 -2.01
CA TYR A 53 13.34 7.79 -1.24
C TYR A 53 13.28 6.68 -0.19
N LEU A 54 13.76 5.47 -0.52
CA LEU A 54 13.87 4.39 0.47
C LEU A 54 14.75 4.79 1.66
N LEU A 55 15.91 5.41 1.40
CA LEU A 55 16.79 5.89 2.47
C LEU A 55 16.12 6.96 3.33
N GLU A 56 15.39 7.89 2.70
CA GLU A 56 14.61 8.90 3.41
C GLU A 56 13.54 8.27 4.32
N CYS A 57 12.79 7.28 3.81
CA CYS A 57 11.81 6.55 4.61
C CYS A 57 12.44 5.86 5.82
N ILE A 58 13.58 5.17 5.63
CA ILE A 58 14.30 4.51 6.72
C ILE A 58 14.75 5.52 7.77
N GLU A 59 15.29 6.67 7.35
CA GLU A 59 15.73 7.73 8.25
C GLU A 59 14.55 8.36 9.02
N ASN A 60 13.42 8.59 8.34
CA ASN A 60 12.19 9.06 8.97
C ASN A 60 11.66 8.09 10.04
N LEU A 61 11.78 6.78 9.81
CA LEU A 61 11.39 5.75 10.77
C LEU A 61 12.35 5.70 11.96
N LYS A 62 13.67 5.80 11.72
CA LYS A 62 14.68 5.89 12.79
C LYS A 62 14.44 7.09 13.70
N LYS A 63 14.12 8.27 13.14
CA LYS A 63 13.78 9.48 13.92
C LYS A 63 12.53 9.30 14.80
N LYS A 64 11.64 8.37 14.44
CA LYS A 64 10.47 7.97 15.24
C LYS A 64 10.77 6.84 16.23
N GLY A 65 12.03 6.43 16.37
CA GLY A 65 12.45 5.32 17.24
C GLY A 65 12.14 3.93 16.69
N ILE A 66 11.82 3.82 15.39
CA ILE A 66 11.52 2.54 14.73
C ILE A 66 12.79 2.07 14.03
N HIS A 67 13.30 0.91 14.46
CA HIS A 67 14.51 0.30 13.91
C HIS A 67 14.17 -1.02 13.22
N PHE A 68 14.67 -1.19 11.99
CA PHE A 68 14.55 -2.43 11.24
C PHE A 68 15.90 -3.13 11.20
N THR A 69 15.87 -4.45 11.32
CA THR A 69 16.96 -5.30 10.85
C THR A 69 16.61 -5.70 9.43
N LEU A 70 17.46 -5.32 8.48
CA LEU A 70 17.35 -5.76 7.08
C LEU A 70 17.96 -7.15 6.93
#